data_AF-A0A8D8G3K4-F1
#
_entry.id   AF-A0A8D8G3K4-F1
#
_cell.length_a   1.000
_cell.length_b   1.000
_cell.length_c   1.000
_cell.angle_alpha   90.00
_cell.angle_beta   90.00
_cell.angle_gamma   90.00
#
_symmetry.space_group_name_H-M   'P 1'
#
loop_
_entity.id
_entity.type
_entity.pdbx_description
1 polymer ?
#
loop_
_entity_poly.entity_id
_entity_poly.type
_entity_poly.pdbx_seq_one_letter_code
_entity_poly.pdbx_strand_id
1 'polypeptide(L)'
;MREIVHLQAGQCGNQIGAKFWEIISEEHGIDPTGIYHGESDLQLERVSVYYNEASAYSRSSGGKYVPRAILLDLEPGTMEAVRSGPYGKLFRPDNFVFGQSGAGNNWAKGHYTEGAELVDAVLDVVRKECENCDCLQGFQLTHSLGGGTGSGMGTLLISKIREEYPDRIMNTYSVVPSPKVSDTVVEPYNATLSIHQLVENTDETYCIDNEAL
;
A
#
# COMPACT_ATOMS: atom_id res chain seq x y z
N MET A 1 16.13 -10.43 9.56
CA MET A 1 16.29 -9.04 9.06
C MET A 1 15.10 -8.26 9.59
N ARG A 2 14.76 -7.07 9.10
CA ARG A 2 13.63 -6.31 9.63
C ARG A 2 12.76 -5.84 8.47
N GLU A 3 11.70 -6.56 8.16
CA GLU A 3 10.89 -6.36 6.95
C GLU A 3 9.69 -5.43 7.20
N ILE A 4 9.26 -4.71 6.17
CA ILE A 4 8.06 -3.86 6.18
C ILE A 4 7.13 -4.32 5.05
N VAL A 5 5.84 -4.48 5.37
CA VAL A 5 4.81 -4.77 4.37
C VAL A 5 4.11 -3.47 3.99
N HIS A 6 4.12 -3.13 2.71
CA HIS A 6 3.51 -1.93 2.18
C HIS A 6 2.10 -2.20 1.65
N LEU A 7 1.14 -1.38 2.04
CA LEU A 7 -0.26 -1.46 1.67
C LEU A 7 -0.64 -0.19 0.90
N GLN A 8 -1.32 -0.31 -0.22
CA GLN A 8 -1.77 0.82 -1.05
C GLN A 8 -3.28 0.75 -1.22
N ALA A 9 -4.02 1.75 -0.73
CA ALA A 9 -5.48 1.73 -0.71
C ALA A 9 -6.14 2.84 -1.53
N GLY A 10 -6.98 2.40 -2.48
CA GLY A 10 -7.76 3.26 -3.37
C GLY A 10 -6.91 3.98 -4.42
N GLN A 11 -7.56 4.76 -5.27
CA GLN A 11 -6.91 5.43 -6.41
C GLN A 11 -5.67 6.26 -6.01
N CYS A 12 -5.81 7.16 -5.04
CA CYS A 12 -4.71 8.02 -4.60
C CYS A 12 -3.55 7.22 -3.98
N GLY A 13 -3.85 6.25 -3.10
CA GLY A 13 -2.83 5.41 -2.47
C GLY A 13 -2.03 4.61 -3.49
N ASN A 14 -2.70 4.01 -4.47
CA ASN A 14 -2.04 3.25 -5.54
C ASN A 14 -1.20 4.13 -6.48
N GLN A 15 -1.61 5.37 -6.76
CA GLN A 15 -0.81 6.29 -7.58
C GLN A 15 0.46 6.75 -6.86
N ILE A 16 0.34 7.11 -5.57
CA ILE A 16 1.49 7.50 -4.74
C ILE A 16 2.41 6.30 -4.53
N GLY A 17 1.84 5.13 -4.22
CA GLY A 17 2.59 3.90 -4.06
C GLY A 17 3.33 3.50 -5.33
N ALA A 18 2.71 3.60 -6.51
CA ALA A 18 3.41 3.35 -7.78
C ALA A 18 4.63 4.26 -7.97
N LYS A 19 4.51 5.56 -7.63
CA LYS A 19 5.64 6.50 -7.68
C LYS A 19 6.70 6.25 -6.60
N PHE A 20 6.28 5.86 -5.41
CA PHE A 20 7.18 5.43 -4.35
C PHE A 20 8.04 4.25 -4.83
N TRP A 21 7.42 3.18 -5.35
CA TRP A 21 8.13 2.00 -5.86
C TRP A 21 9.03 2.28 -7.05
N GLU A 22 8.66 3.22 -7.93
CA GLU A 22 9.52 3.69 -9.03
C GLU A 22 10.81 4.30 -8.46
N ILE A 23 10.69 5.27 -7.56
CA ILE A 23 11.85 5.98 -6.97
C ILE A 23 12.73 5.03 -6.16
N ILE A 24 12.16 4.21 -5.28
CA ILE A 24 13.00 3.32 -4.46
C ILE A 24 13.66 2.21 -5.29
N SER A 25 13.03 1.79 -6.39
CA SER A 25 13.67 0.83 -7.32
C SER A 25 14.85 1.48 -8.02
N GLU A 26 14.74 2.74 -8.45
CA GLU A 26 15.87 3.49 -9.01
C GLU A 26 17.00 3.69 -8.00
N GLU A 27 16.69 4.07 -6.75
CA GLU A 27 17.68 4.23 -5.68
C GLU A 27 18.44 2.93 -5.36
N HIS A 28 17.73 1.79 -5.38
CA HIS A 28 18.31 0.47 -5.18
C HIS A 28 18.88 -0.16 -6.46
N GLY A 29 18.82 0.51 -7.62
CA GLY A 29 19.32 -0.01 -8.89
C GLY A 29 18.58 -1.25 -9.39
N ILE A 30 17.31 -1.42 -9.04
CA ILE A 30 16.43 -2.51 -9.47
C ILE A 30 15.66 -2.07 -10.71
N ASP A 31 15.78 -2.83 -11.79
CA ASP A 31 15.05 -2.54 -13.02
C ASP A 31 13.56 -2.94 -12.93
N PRO A 32 12.73 -2.56 -13.91
CA PRO A 32 11.32 -2.98 -13.96
C PRO A 32 11.08 -4.49 -14.07
N THR A 33 12.12 -5.28 -14.36
CA THR A 33 12.05 -6.75 -14.41
C THR A 33 12.36 -7.41 -13.06
N GLY A 34 12.84 -6.61 -12.10
CA GLY A 34 13.24 -7.03 -10.76
C GLY A 34 14.70 -7.46 -10.67
N ILE A 35 15.52 -7.21 -11.69
CA ILE A 35 16.94 -7.55 -11.73
C ILE A 35 17.75 -6.35 -11.24
N TYR A 36 18.72 -6.63 -10.37
CA TYR A 36 19.65 -5.62 -9.87
C TYR A 36 20.73 -5.30 -10.90
N HIS A 37 20.87 -4.01 -11.22
CA HIS A 37 21.88 -3.44 -12.11
C HIS A 37 22.70 -2.33 -11.41
N GLY A 38 22.63 -2.24 -10.08
CA GLY A 38 23.33 -1.21 -9.33
C GLY A 38 24.85 -1.43 -9.26
N GLU A 39 25.55 -0.34 -8.93
CA GLU A 39 27.02 -0.30 -8.89
C GLU A 39 27.57 -0.30 -7.44
N SER A 40 26.71 -0.20 -6.43
CA SER A 40 27.12 -0.03 -5.02
C SER A 40 26.58 -1.15 -4.12
N ASP A 41 27.48 -1.82 -3.40
CA ASP A 41 27.11 -2.88 -2.44
C ASP A 41 26.16 -2.36 -1.33
N LEU A 42 26.18 -1.06 -1.03
CA LEU A 42 25.29 -0.43 -0.05
C LEU A 42 23.81 -0.47 -0.49
N GLN A 43 23.55 -0.52 -1.80
CA GLN A 43 22.19 -0.62 -2.33
C GLN A 43 21.54 -1.97 -1.97
N LEU A 44 22.35 -3.02 -1.82
CA LEU A 44 21.88 -4.37 -1.49
C LEU A 44 21.85 -4.66 0.01
N GLU A 45 22.56 -3.89 0.84
CA GLU A 45 22.71 -4.19 2.28
C GLU A 45 21.36 -4.27 3.02
N ARG A 46 20.38 -3.44 2.62
CA ARG A 46 19.05 -3.36 3.27
C ARG A 46 17.88 -3.52 2.31
N VAL A 47 18.12 -4.10 1.12
CA VAL A 47 17.08 -4.32 0.11
C VAL A 47 15.96 -5.24 0.61
N SER A 48 16.29 -6.18 1.51
CA SER A 48 15.36 -7.14 2.09
C SER A 48 14.24 -6.52 2.94
N VAL A 49 14.40 -5.26 3.36
CA VAL A 49 13.38 -4.51 4.13
C VAL A 49 12.10 -4.36 3.31
N TYR A 50 12.23 -3.96 2.04
CA TYR A 50 11.11 -3.67 1.14
C TYR A 50 10.92 -4.73 0.04
N TYR A 51 11.96 -5.49 -0.30
CA TYR A 51 11.89 -6.50 -1.36
C TYR A 51 12.02 -7.93 -0.82
N ASN A 52 11.26 -8.82 -1.44
CA ASN A 52 11.44 -10.25 -1.41
C ASN A 52 12.49 -10.64 -2.46
N GLU A 53 13.51 -11.40 -2.07
CA GLU A 53 14.41 -12.03 -3.04
C GLU A 53 13.80 -13.38 -3.47
N ALA A 54 13.23 -13.43 -4.66
CA ALA A 54 12.77 -14.70 -5.24
C ALA A 54 14.00 -15.50 -5.68
N SER A 55 14.14 -16.70 -5.12
CA SER A 55 15.37 -17.49 -5.13
C SER A 55 16.06 -17.59 -6.50
N ALA A 56 17.38 -17.47 -6.45
CA ALA A 56 18.32 -17.65 -7.53
C ALA A 56 18.20 -19.05 -8.16
N TYR A 57 17.30 -19.21 -9.14
CA TYR A 57 17.31 -20.42 -9.98
C TYR A 57 18.56 -20.50 -10.87
N SER A 58 19.34 -19.42 -10.96
CA SER A 58 20.69 -19.44 -11.50
C SER A 58 21.59 -18.46 -10.76
N ARG A 59 22.71 -18.95 -10.23
CA ARG A 59 23.82 -18.13 -9.68
C ARG A 59 24.42 -17.15 -10.70
N SER A 60 24.01 -17.20 -11.97
CA SER A 60 24.50 -16.34 -13.05
C SER A 60 23.60 -15.14 -13.34
N SER A 61 22.41 -15.07 -12.75
CA SER A 61 21.45 -13.97 -12.93
C SER A 61 21.20 -13.40 -11.55
N GLY A 62 21.50 -12.11 -11.31
CA GLY A 62 21.18 -11.45 -10.05
C GLY A 62 19.76 -11.79 -9.61
N GLY A 63 19.56 -12.07 -8.32
CA GLY A 63 18.26 -12.50 -7.79
C GLY A 63 17.13 -11.57 -8.23
N LYS A 64 15.93 -12.12 -8.42
CA LYS A 64 14.77 -11.31 -8.78
C LYS A 64 14.17 -10.71 -7.51
N TYR A 65 14.20 -9.39 -7.40
CA TYR A 65 13.61 -8.64 -6.30
C TYR A 65 12.16 -8.30 -6.61
N VAL A 66 11.27 -8.63 -5.67
CA VAL A 66 9.82 -8.39 -5.78
C VAL A 66 9.37 -7.54 -4.58
N PRO A 67 8.71 -6.38 -4.79
CA PRO A 67 8.16 -5.55 -3.74
C PRO A 67 7.26 -6.32 -2.76
N ARG A 68 7.44 -6.10 -1.46
CA ARG A 68 6.50 -6.50 -0.40
C ARG A 68 5.32 -5.52 -0.36
N ALA A 69 4.59 -5.44 -1.46
CA ALA A 69 3.47 -4.53 -1.64
C ALA A 69 2.17 -5.29 -1.88
N ILE A 70 1.08 -4.77 -1.30
CA ILE A 70 -0.29 -5.22 -1.51
C ILE A 70 -1.08 -4.03 -2.01
N LEU A 71 -1.72 -4.21 -3.17
CA LEU A 71 -2.48 -3.16 -3.85
C LEU A 71 -3.95 -3.51 -3.73
N LEU A 72 -4.72 -2.60 -3.13
CA LEU A 72 -6.15 -2.77 -2.93
C LEU A 72 -6.95 -1.60 -3.50
N ASP A 73 -8.01 -1.93 -4.21
CA ASP A 73 -9.02 -0.97 -4.65
C ASP A 73 -10.38 -1.63 -4.80
N LEU A 74 -11.46 -0.91 -4.51
CA LEU A 74 -12.81 -1.42 -4.72
C LEU A 74 -13.23 -1.32 -6.21
N GLU A 75 -12.45 -0.56 -7.00
CA GLU A 75 -12.63 -0.41 -8.45
C GLU A 75 -11.49 -1.09 -9.23
N PRO A 76 -11.81 -1.82 -10.31
CA PRO A 76 -10.78 -2.49 -11.11
C PRO A 76 -9.91 -1.53 -11.94
N GLY A 77 -10.40 -0.32 -12.22
CA GLY A 77 -9.77 0.62 -13.16
C GLY A 77 -8.36 1.07 -12.74
N THR A 78 -8.13 1.30 -11.45
CA THR A 78 -6.83 1.71 -10.92
C THR A 78 -5.74 0.65 -11.15
N MET A 79 -6.11 -0.63 -11.10
CA MET A 79 -5.16 -1.74 -11.23
C MET A 79 -4.59 -1.84 -12.65
N GLU A 80 -5.41 -1.58 -13.67
CA GLU A 80 -4.95 -1.56 -15.06
C GLU A 80 -3.97 -0.43 -15.30
N ALA A 81 -4.19 0.74 -14.67
CA ALA A 81 -3.26 1.86 -14.72
C ALA A 81 -1.91 1.52 -14.06
N VAL A 82 -1.91 0.85 -12.89
CA VAL A 82 -0.65 0.44 -12.24
C VAL A 82 0.08 -0.63 -13.05
N ARG A 83 -0.64 -1.62 -13.58
CA ARG A 83 -0.04 -2.71 -14.38
C ARG A 83 0.53 -2.24 -15.72
N SER A 84 -0.09 -1.23 -16.34
CA SER A 84 0.42 -0.59 -17.56
C SER A 84 1.56 0.41 -17.29
N GLY A 85 1.79 0.75 -16.01
CA GLY A 85 2.91 1.59 -15.60
C GLY A 85 4.28 0.95 -15.83
N PRO A 86 5.36 1.74 -15.79
CA PRO A 86 6.72 1.28 -16.08
C PRO A 86 7.15 0.13 -15.18
N TYR A 87 6.83 0.19 -13.89
CA TYR A 87 7.14 -0.82 -12.87
C TYR A 87 5.98 -1.79 -12.59
N GLY A 88 4.92 -1.79 -13.40
CA GLY A 88 3.72 -2.61 -13.15
C GLY A 88 3.99 -4.13 -13.12
N LYS A 89 5.01 -4.58 -13.87
CA LYS A 89 5.43 -6.00 -13.94
C LYS A 89 6.26 -6.47 -12.74
N LEU A 90 6.70 -5.52 -11.90
CA LEU A 90 7.52 -5.79 -10.74
C LEU A 90 6.68 -6.39 -9.60
N PHE A 91 5.43 -5.97 -9.46
CA PHE A 91 4.50 -6.45 -8.44
C PHE A 91 4.02 -7.88 -8.71
N ARG A 92 3.83 -8.66 -7.63
CA ARG A 92 3.27 -10.00 -7.71
C ARG A 92 1.79 -9.93 -8.10
N PRO A 93 1.33 -10.65 -9.15
CA PRO A 93 -0.08 -10.66 -9.56
C PRO A 93 -1.05 -11.06 -8.44
N ASP A 94 -0.60 -11.95 -7.54
CA ASP A 94 -1.39 -12.45 -6.40
C ASP A 94 -1.63 -11.38 -5.32
N ASN A 95 -0.86 -10.28 -5.33
CA ASN A 95 -0.96 -9.21 -4.33
C ASN A 95 -1.90 -8.08 -4.77
N PHE A 96 -2.56 -8.22 -5.92
CA PHE A 96 -3.59 -7.32 -6.40
C PHE A 96 -4.95 -7.83 -5.94
N VAL A 97 -5.59 -7.11 -5.02
CA VAL A 97 -6.93 -7.45 -4.52
C VAL A 97 -7.89 -6.33 -4.92
N PHE A 98 -8.92 -6.67 -5.70
CA PHE A 98 -9.84 -5.64 -6.17
C PHE A 98 -11.30 -6.08 -6.16
N GLY A 99 -12.18 -5.10 -5.94
CA GLY A 99 -13.63 -5.26 -5.99
C GLY A 99 -14.21 -5.07 -7.39
N GLN A 100 -15.52 -5.28 -7.51
CA GLN A 100 -16.30 -4.95 -8.71
C GLN A 100 -17.12 -3.66 -8.56
N SER A 101 -17.20 -3.12 -7.34
CA SER A 101 -18.10 -2.04 -6.96
C SER A 101 -17.34 -0.99 -6.18
N GLY A 102 -17.27 0.23 -6.70
CA GLY A 102 -16.58 1.34 -6.05
C GLY A 102 -17.31 1.92 -4.85
N ALA A 103 -16.57 2.47 -3.89
CA ALA A 103 -17.15 3.15 -2.73
C ALA A 103 -17.84 4.48 -3.09
N GLY A 104 -17.53 5.08 -4.26
CA GLY A 104 -18.18 6.31 -4.73
C GLY A 104 -18.07 7.48 -3.76
N ASN A 105 -16.87 7.74 -3.22
CA ASN A 105 -16.60 8.77 -2.21
C ASN A 105 -17.44 8.67 -0.93
N ASN A 106 -17.93 7.47 -0.59
CA ASN A 106 -18.65 7.23 0.65
C ASN A 106 -17.83 6.35 1.61
N TRP A 107 -17.38 6.94 2.71
CA TRP A 107 -16.64 6.23 3.76
C TRP A 107 -17.40 5.02 4.31
N ALA A 108 -18.72 5.14 4.55
CA ALA A 108 -19.51 4.05 5.12
C ALA A 108 -19.60 2.84 4.18
N LYS A 109 -19.62 3.07 2.86
CA LYS A 109 -19.55 1.96 1.90
C LYS A 109 -18.20 1.25 1.95
N GLY A 110 -17.12 2.01 2.02
CA GLY A 110 -15.77 1.47 2.17
C GLY A 110 -15.56 0.74 3.49
N HIS A 111 -16.20 1.18 4.58
CA HIS A 111 -15.94 0.66 5.92
C HIS A 111 -16.90 -0.47 6.34
N TYR A 112 -18.19 -0.39 5.97
CA TYR A 112 -19.22 -1.30 6.49
C TYR A 112 -19.84 -2.22 5.45
N THR A 113 -19.78 -1.90 4.16
CA THR A 113 -20.44 -2.71 3.11
C THR A 113 -19.43 -3.33 2.15
N GLU A 114 -19.03 -2.61 1.11
CA GLU A 114 -18.22 -3.14 0.00
C GLU A 114 -16.81 -3.51 0.47
N GLY A 115 -16.18 -2.66 1.29
CA GLY A 115 -14.86 -2.96 1.83
C GLY A 115 -14.86 -4.06 2.89
N ALA A 116 -15.98 -4.26 3.59
CA ALA A 116 -16.11 -5.37 4.54
C ALA A 116 -16.22 -6.73 3.84
N GLU A 117 -16.77 -6.78 2.63
CA GLU A 117 -16.76 -8.01 1.82
C GLU A 117 -15.38 -8.34 1.26
N LEU A 118 -14.57 -7.32 0.96
CA LEU A 118 -13.24 -7.49 0.36
C LEU A 118 -12.10 -7.64 1.38
N VAL A 119 -12.28 -7.16 2.62
CA VAL A 119 -11.20 -7.10 3.62
C VAL A 119 -10.61 -8.46 3.97
N ASP A 120 -11.43 -9.52 4.05
CA ASP A 120 -10.95 -10.86 4.38
C ASP A 120 -9.96 -11.39 3.33
N ALA A 121 -10.25 -11.14 2.05
CA ALA A 121 -9.35 -11.50 0.96
C ALA A 121 -8.03 -10.72 1.03
N VAL A 122 -8.08 -9.44 1.42
CA VAL A 122 -6.87 -8.63 1.63
C VAL A 122 -6.06 -9.17 2.81
N LEU A 123 -6.71 -9.48 3.94
CA LEU A 123 -6.05 -10.02 5.13
C LEU A 123 -5.35 -11.34 4.85
N ASP A 124 -5.93 -12.22 4.04
CA ASP A 124 -5.26 -13.46 3.64
C ASP A 124 -3.97 -13.22 2.83
N VAL A 125 -3.93 -12.19 1.98
CA VAL A 125 -2.70 -11.78 1.27
C VAL A 125 -1.71 -11.16 2.24
N VAL A 126 -2.17 -10.31 3.17
CA VAL A 126 -1.33 -9.72 4.23
C VAL A 126 -0.67 -10.82 5.06
N ARG A 127 -1.42 -11.83 5.50
CA ARG A 127 -0.91 -12.97 6.26
C ARG A 127 0.18 -13.72 5.49
N LYS A 128 -0.05 -14.01 4.20
CA LYS A 128 0.96 -14.66 3.35
C LYS A 128 2.26 -13.85 3.24
N GLU A 129 2.17 -12.53 3.09
CA GLU A 129 3.36 -11.68 3.06
C GLU A 129 4.06 -11.60 4.42
N CYS A 130 3.30 -11.60 5.52
CA CYS A 130 3.84 -11.63 6.88
C CYS A 130 4.57 -12.95 7.19
N GLU A 131 4.02 -14.09 6.75
CA GLU A 131 4.67 -15.41 6.89
C GLU A 131 5.97 -15.51 6.08
N ASN A 132 6.09 -14.76 4.98
CA ASN A 132 7.31 -14.64 4.18
C ASN A 132 8.36 -13.67 4.77
N CYS A 133 8.12 -13.10 5.95
CA CYS A 133 9.06 -12.22 6.63
C CYS A 133 9.77 -12.97 7.78
N ASP A 134 11.09 -12.80 7.91
CA ASP A 134 11.83 -13.36 9.04
C ASP A 134 11.49 -12.65 10.36
N CYS A 135 11.38 -11.31 10.33
CA CYS A 135 11.00 -10.49 11.47
C CYS A 135 10.30 -9.21 11.01
N LEU A 136 8.98 -9.31 10.83
CA LEU A 136 8.11 -8.19 10.48
C LEU A 136 8.24 -7.03 11.50
N GLN A 137 8.60 -5.83 11.03
CA GLN A 137 8.59 -4.62 11.84
C GLN A 137 7.17 -4.07 12.00
N GLY A 138 6.44 -4.03 10.89
CA GLY A 138 5.20 -3.29 10.81
C GLY A 138 4.69 -3.14 9.39
N PHE A 139 3.67 -2.31 9.29
CA PHE A 139 2.93 -2.05 8.07
C PHE A 139 3.03 -0.57 7.69
N GLN A 140 3.11 -0.33 6.39
CA GLN A 140 3.09 1.01 5.82
C GLN A 140 1.89 1.15 4.89
N LEU A 141 0.85 1.88 5.31
CA LEU A 141 -0.32 2.16 4.48
C LEU A 141 -0.20 3.50 3.77
N THR A 142 -0.41 3.53 2.46
CA THR A 142 -0.62 4.75 1.67
C THR A 142 -2.09 4.85 1.25
N HIS A 143 -2.75 5.93 1.62
CA HIS A 143 -4.18 6.12 1.34
C HIS A 143 -4.59 7.59 1.34
N SER A 144 -5.81 7.87 0.86
CA SER A 144 -6.43 9.19 0.96
C SER A 144 -7.55 9.19 2.00
N LEU A 145 -7.70 10.31 2.71
CA LEU A 145 -8.79 10.50 3.68
C LEU A 145 -10.06 11.05 3.04
N GLY A 146 -9.95 11.68 1.86
CA GLY A 146 -11.09 12.25 1.14
C GLY A 146 -11.91 11.21 0.34
N GLY A 147 -11.29 10.14 -0.15
CA GLY A 147 -11.97 9.12 -0.96
C GLY A 147 -12.96 8.26 -0.15
N GLY A 148 -13.58 7.25 -0.78
CA GLY A 148 -14.39 6.24 -0.06
C GLY A 148 -13.61 4.97 0.25
N THR A 149 -12.83 4.47 -0.73
CA THR A 149 -12.02 3.26 -0.60
C THR A 149 -10.81 3.50 0.32
N GLY A 150 -9.97 4.48 -0.01
CA GLY A 150 -8.76 4.77 0.76
C GLY A 150 -9.07 5.11 2.22
N SER A 151 -10.14 5.86 2.46
CA SER A 151 -10.56 6.29 3.79
C SER A 151 -11.23 5.14 4.55
N GLY A 152 -12.38 4.64 4.08
CA GLY A 152 -13.21 3.67 4.78
C GLY A 152 -12.62 2.26 4.83
N MET A 153 -12.23 1.72 3.67
CA MET A 153 -11.63 0.39 3.60
C MET A 153 -10.22 0.41 4.20
N GLY A 154 -9.45 1.49 3.97
CA GLY A 154 -8.13 1.65 4.58
C GLY A 154 -8.18 1.63 6.10
N THR A 155 -9.10 2.39 6.73
CA THR A 155 -9.22 2.38 8.20
C THR A 155 -9.79 1.08 8.75
N LEU A 156 -10.68 0.39 8.02
CA LEU A 156 -11.13 -0.95 8.38
C LEU A 156 -9.96 -1.94 8.42
N LEU A 157 -9.12 -1.92 7.38
CA LEU A 157 -7.95 -2.78 7.27
C LEU A 157 -6.96 -2.52 8.41
N ILE A 158 -6.71 -1.24 8.74
CA ILE A 158 -5.86 -0.88 9.88
C ILE A 158 -6.37 -1.50 11.19
N SER A 159 -7.68 -1.37 11.47
CA SER A 159 -8.27 -1.94 12.69
C SER A 159 -8.09 -3.46 12.73
N LYS A 160 -8.32 -4.15 11.61
CA LYS A 160 -8.16 -5.61 11.52
C LYS A 160 -6.71 -6.06 11.67
N ILE A 161 -5.77 -5.35 11.06
CA ILE A 161 -4.34 -5.63 11.22
C ILE A 161 -3.91 -5.37 12.66
N ARG A 162 -4.43 -4.33 13.33
CA ARG A 162 -4.11 -4.05 14.73
C ARG A 162 -4.65 -5.13 15.68
N GLU A 163 -5.80 -5.72 15.36
CA GLU A 163 -6.34 -6.88 16.08
C GLU A 163 -5.44 -8.13 15.94
N GLU A 164 -4.95 -8.42 14.72
CA GLU A 164 -4.12 -9.61 14.46
C GLU A 164 -2.64 -9.44 14.84
N TYR A 165 -2.12 -8.23 14.70
CA TYR A 165 -0.71 -7.89 14.88
C TYR A 165 -0.54 -6.71 15.87
N PRO A 166 -0.96 -6.85 17.14
CA PRO A 166 -0.97 -5.74 18.11
C PRO A 166 0.43 -5.23 18.46
N ASP A 167 1.45 -6.09 18.39
CA ASP A 167 2.83 -5.75 18.75
C ASP A 167 3.64 -5.16 17.56
N ARG A 168 2.99 -4.92 16.41
CA ARG A 168 3.64 -4.41 15.21
C ARG A 168 3.28 -2.94 14.99
N ILE A 169 4.26 -2.20 14.48
CA ILE A 169 4.11 -0.78 14.20
C ILE A 169 3.18 -0.58 12.99
N MET A 170 2.21 0.32 13.13
CA MET A 170 1.32 0.74 12.06
C MET A 170 1.62 2.18 11.66
N ASN A 171 2.18 2.34 10.46
CA ASN A 171 2.50 3.64 9.88
C ASN A 171 1.58 3.95 8.71
N THR A 172 1.11 5.19 8.63
CA THR A 172 0.25 5.64 7.52
C THR A 172 0.78 6.90 6.86
N TYR A 173 0.60 6.97 5.54
CA TYR A 173 0.81 8.14 4.71
C TYR A 173 -0.57 8.56 4.20
N SER A 174 -1.16 9.52 4.90
CA SER A 174 -2.55 9.93 4.75
C SER A 174 -2.63 11.25 4.00
N VAL A 175 -3.18 11.20 2.79
CA VAL A 175 -3.45 12.43 2.03
C VAL A 175 -4.70 13.10 2.56
N VAL A 176 -4.52 14.30 3.10
CA VAL A 176 -5.58 15.14 3.65
C VAL A 176 -6.21 15.92 2.49
N PRO A 177 -7.56 15.91 2.36
CA PRO A 177 -8.24 16.62 1.28
C PRO A 177 -8.11 18.14 1.44
N SER A 178 -8.04 18.85 0.31
CA SER A 178 -8.13 20.32 0.25
C SER A 178 -9.14 20.75 -0.81
N PRO A 179 -9.96 21.80 -0.52
CA PRO A 179 -10.98 22.31 -1.44
C PRO A 179 -10.41 22.93 -2.73
N LYS A 180 -9.10 23.13 -2.84
CA LYS A 180 -8.46 23.63 -4.07
C LYS A 180 -8.16 22.53 -5.09
N VAL A 181 -8.07 21.28 -4.64
CA VAL A 181 -7.63 20.13 -5.45
C VAL A 181 -8.79 19.18 -5.77
N SER A 182 -9.84 19.16 -4.95
CA SER A 182 -11.01 18.31 -5.17
C SER A 182 -12.33 19.05 -4.95
N ASP A 183 -13.28 18.82 -5.86
CA ASP A 183 -14.64 19.37 -5.81
C ASP A 183 -15.61 18.47 -5.01
N THR A 184 -15.11 17.40 -4.38
CA THR A 184 -15.97 16.45 -3.67
C THR A 184 -16.42 17.02 -2.32
N VAL A 185 -17.69 17.42 -2.25
CA VAL A 185 -18.28 18.06 -1.05
C VAL A 185 -18.33 17.16 0.19
N VAL A 186 -18.19 15.84 0.03
CA VAL A 186 -18.24 14.86 1.14
C VAL A 186 -16.88 14.52 1.75
N GLU A 187 -15.78 15.04 1.20
CA GLU A 187 -14.44 14.77 1.72
C GLU A 187 -14.24 15.15 3.20
N PRO A 188 -14.77 16.28 3.71
CA PRO A 188 -14.65 16.60 5.13
C PRO A 188 -15.31 15.55 6.04
N TYR A 189 -16.41 14.93 5.59
CA TYR A 189 -17.07 13.85 6.33
C TYR A 189 -16.18 12.59 6.35
N ASN A 190 -15.67 12.18 5.19
CA ASN A 190 -14.80 11.01 5.08
C ASN A 190 -13.52 11.19 5.90
N ALA A 191 -12.90 12.37 5.84
CA ALA A 191 -11.70 12.67 6.59
C ALA A 191 -11.95 12.65 8.10
N THR A 192 -13.04 13.25 8.57
CA THR A 192 -13.39 13.25 10.01
C THR A 192 -13.60 11.82 10.53
N LEU A 193 -14.32 10.99 9.78
CA LEU A 193 -14.57 9.59 10.15
C LEU A 193 -13.28 8.75 10.13
N SER A 194 -12.42 8.96 9.14
CA SER A 194 -11.14 8.26 9.07
C SER A 194 -10.16 8.69 10.15
N ILE A 195 -10.05 10.00 10.44
CA ILE A 195 -9.15 10.49 11.50
C ILE A 195 -9.51 9.89 12.85
N HIS A 196 -10.80 9.75 13.16
CA HIS A 196 -11.23 9.08 14.39
C HIS A 196 -10.65 7.66 14.52
N GLN A 197 -10.63 6.89 13.43
CA GLN A 197 -10.05 5.54 13.40
C GLN A 197 -8.50 5.57 13.45
N LEU A 198 -7.87 6.54 12.80
CA LEU A 198 -6.41 6.65 12.77
C LEU A 198 -5.82 6.98 14.14
N VAL A 199 -6.49 7.85 14.90
CA VAL A 199 -6.05 8.27 16.24
C VAL A 199 -5.91 7.08 17.20
N GLU A 200 -6.75 6.06 17.06
CA GLU A 200 -6.75 4.90 17.96
C GLU A 200 -5.89 3.73 17.45
N ASN A 201 -5.76 3.58 16.13
CA ASN A 201 -5.20 2.36 15.53
C ASN A 201 -3.85 2.53 14.83
N THR A 202 -3.29 3.75 14.77
CA THR A 202 -1.98 4.01 14.16
C THR A 202 -0.97 4.46 15.20
N ASP A 203 0.28 4.02 15.04
CA ASP A 203 1.39 4.46 15.89
C ASP A 203 2.01 5.76 15.34
N GLU A 204 2.04 5.91 14.01
CA GLU A 204 2.55 7.10 13.32
C GLU A 204 1.73 7.39 12.05
N THR A 205 1.35 8.65 11.85
CA THR A 205 0.61 9.10 10.67
C THR A 205 1.28 10.34 10.07
N TYR A 206 1.70 10.23 8.81
CA TYR A 206 2.22 11.32 8.01
C TYR A 206 1.07 11.99 7.25
N CYS A 207 0.69 13.18 7.69
CA CYS A 207 -0.33 13.99 7.02
C CYS A 207 0.28 14.70 5.80
N ILE A 208 -0.14 14.31 4.60
CA ILE A 208 0.24 14.94 3.34
C ILE A 208 -0.91 15.84 2.89
N ASP A 209 -0.73 17.15 2.96
CA ASP A 209 -1.75 18.12 2.53
C ASP A 209 -1.63 18.40 1.04
N ASN A 210 -2.70 18.13 0.29
CA ASN A 210 -2.77 18.44 -1.14
C ASN A 210 -2.64 19.93 -1.46
N GLU A 211 -2.97 20.83 -0.53
CA GLU A 211 -2.79 22.28 -0.72
C GLU A 211 -1.34 22.73 -0.59
N ALA A 212 -0.56 22.02 0.20
CA ALA A 212 0.81 22.39 0.53
C ALA A 212 1.84 21.88 -0.50
N LEU A 213 1.44 20.93 -1.35
CA LEU A 213 2.21 20.39 -2.48
C LEU A 213 2.21 21.35 -3.68
#